data_AF-A0A9P9C055-F1
#
_entry.id   AF-A0A9P9C055-F1
#
_cell.length_a   1.000
_cell.length_b   1.000
_cell.length_c   1.000
_cell.angle_alpha   90.00
_cell.angle_beta   90.00
_cell.angle_gamma   90.00
#
_symmetry.space_group_name_H-M   'P 1'
#
loop_
_entity.id
_entity.type
_entity.pdbx_description
1 polymer ?
#
loop_
_entity_poly.entity_id
_entity_poly.type
_entity_poly.pdbx_seq_one_letter_code
_entity_poly.pdbx_strand_id
1 'polypeptide(L)'
;MRVSSTLAAALSIAPFVAALPSAAPQDVASGSLSSRHSGIALPRSSMAGMDAEAKAALRARRIQAATRRRARRAVKVLDDSDDSGSDSDNGNAGKGKGRGNGNAGAAPGNGTAPGNGAGNGAGAGAGAGAGAGEGAAGEEAENKGAFGTLIDLQGGDLKQDTLFPATVGQFEVEFSAKTARKLAVLENKAPGPPPAGFKLLNPSSFLVVVQGGGGNLTLGKIDFQFDVTNPALAGLDLTTTATGKFNDALGVFEIGDAVGEKEFEADENELVLKVTNLDGEFAIFVPDAAAPAAAPPAAAAPPPPATATPPVAVRGGGAVARRRWW
;
A
#
# COMPACT_ATOMS: atom_id res chain seq x y z
N MET A 1 -13.01 41.23 43.22
CA MET A 1 -12.41 40.67 41.99
C MET A 1 -13.31 41.01 40.82
N ARG A 2 -12.86 41.87 39.91
CA ARG A 2 -13.58 42.24 38.68
C ARG A 2 -13.15 41.27 37.59
N VAL A 3 -14.10 40.59 36.95
CA VAL A 3 -13.84 39.79 35.75
C VAL A 3 -14.60 40.44 34.61
N SER A 4 -13.85 41.03 33.69
CA SER A 4 -14.36 41.73 32.50
C SER A 4 -14.85 40.72 31.47
N SER A 5 -16.07 40.93 30.97
CA SER A 5 -16.59 40.28 29.77
C SER A 5 -16.01 40.94 28.53
N THR A 6 -15.46 40.16 27.61
CA THR A 6 -15.08 40.61 26.26
C THR A 6 -15.94 39.88 25.23
N LEU A 7 -16.74 40.68 24.55
CA LEU A 7 -17.54 40.40 23.36
C LEU A 7 -16.62 39.98 22.20
N ALA A 8 -16.95 38.90 21.50
CA ALA A 8 -16.35 38.56 20.20
C ALA A 8 -17.43 38.60 19.11
N ALA A 9 -17.14 39.38 18.06
CA ALA A 9 -18.04 39.72 16.96
C ALA A 9 -18.17 38.57 15.95
N ALA A 10 -19.40 38.34 15.50
CA ALA A 10 -19.70 37.44 14.38
C ALA A 10 -19.44 38.17 13.05
N LEU A 11 -18.53 37.63 12.23
CA LEU A 11 -18.31 38.06 10.85
C LEU A 11 -19.01 37.07 9.92
N SER A 12 -20.10 37.50 9.31
CA SER A 12 -20.86 36.77 8.30
C SER A 12 -20.21 36.97 6.93
N ILE A 13 -19.81 35.88 6.27
CA ILE A 13 -19.31 35.87 4.89
C ILE A 13 -20.32 35.09 4.05
N ALA A 14 -20.97 35.77 3.12
CA ALA A 14 -21.86 35.15 2.14
C ALA A 14 -21.05 34.49 1.00
N PRO A 15 -21.53 33.37 0.41
CA PRO A 15 -20.84 32.75 -0.72
C PRO A 15 -21.17 33.45 -2.05
N PHE A 16 -20.11 33.71 -2.81
CA PHE A 16 -20.11 34.15 -4.20
C PHE A 16 -20.37 32.94 -5.11
N VAL A 17 -21.52 32.89 -5.76
CA VAL A 17 -21.85 31.87 -6.78
C VAL A 17 -21.39 32.38 -8.14
N ALA A 18 -20.29 31.83 -8.66
CA ALA A 18 -19.87 32.01 -10.04
C ALA A 18 -20.42 30.85 -10.89
N ALA A 19 -21.27 31.19 -11.86
CA ALA A 19 -21.77 30.26 -12.87
C ALA A 19 -20.66 29.91 -13.88
N LEU A 20 -20.39 28.62 -14.06
CA LEU A 20 -19.51 28.08 -15.12
C LEU A 20 -20.30 27.87 -16.43
N PRO A 21 -19.71 28.17 -17.59
CA PRO A 21 -20.35 27.92 -18.88
C PRO A 21 -20.33 26.42 -19.25
N SER A 22 -21.48 25.95 -19.69
CA SER A 22 -21.70 24.63 -20.28
C SER A 22 -20.93 24.48 -21.60
N ALA A 23 -20.07 23.47 -21.69
CA ALA A 23 -19.36 23.11 -22.92
C ALA A 23 -20.06 21.94 -23.62
N ALA A 24 -20.35 22.11 -24.90
CA ALA A 24 -20.98 21.13 -25.78
C ALA A 24 -20.04 19.95 -26.11
N PRO A 25 -20.57 18.74 -26.37
CA PRO A 25 -19.76 17.58 -26.75
C PRO A 25 -19.24 17.71 -28.19
N GLN A 26 -17.95 17.43 -28.39
CA GLN A 26 -17.32 17.27 -29.70
C GLN A 26 -17.44 15.83 -30.19
N ASP A 27 -17.86 15.68 -31.45
CA ASP A 27 -17.94 14.43 -32.21
C ASP A 27 -16.59 13.70 -32.29
N VAL A 28 -16.56 12.43 -31.88
CA VAL A 28 -15.44 11.52 -32.12
C VAL A 28 -15.74 10.67 -33.35
N ALA A 29 -15.02 10.95 -34.44
CA ALA A 29 -15.03 10.18 -35.66
C ALA A 29 -14.51 8.75 -35.44
N SER A 30 -15.28 7.76 -35.88
CA SER A 30 -14.99 6.34 -35.80
C SER A 30 -14.05 5.93 -36.95
N GLY A 31 -12.77 5.72 -36.64
CA GLY A 31 -11.78 5.16 -37.56
C GLY A 31 -11.68 3.64 -37.42
N SER A 32 -12.04 2.92 -38.48
CA SER A 32 -11.85 1.47 -38.63
C SER A 32 -10.36 1.09 -38.61
N LEU A 33 -9.95 0.23 -37.68
CA LEU A 33 -8.60 -0.35 -37.63
C LEU A 33 -8.61 -1.80 -38.11
N SER A 34 -8.09 -2.00 -39.32
CA SER A 34 -7.73 -3.28 -39.90
C SER A 34 -6.54 -3.89 -39.14
N SER A 35 -6.73 -5.10 -38.62
CA SER A 35 -5.70 -5.88 -37.92
C SER A 35 -4.56 -6.28 -38.87
N ARG A 36 -3.33 -5.87 -38.55
CA ARG A 36 -2.09 -6.51 -39.02
C ARG A 36 -1.15 -6.68 -37.83
N HIS A 37 -0.70 -7.91 -37.64
CA HIS A 37 0.31 -8.33 -36.69
C HIS A 37 1.68 -7.71 -37.03
N SER A 38 2.09 -6.73 -36.22
CA SER A 38 3.47 -6.22 -36.14
C SER A 38 3.74 -5.94 -34.67
N GLY A 39 4.91 -6.33 -34.14
CA GLY A 39 5.30 -6.10 -32.75
C GLY A 39 5.10 -4.65 -32.33
N ILE A 40 4.09 -4.39 -31.51
CA ILE A 40 3.71 -3.05 -31.06
C ILE A 40 4.68 -2.65 -29.94
N ALA A 41 5.70 -1.87 -30.31
CA ALA A 41 6.29 -0.94 -29.36
C ALA A 41 5.15 -0.03 -28.88
N LEU A 42 4.85 -0.08 -27.58
CA LEU A 42 3.84 0.78 -26.95
C LEU A 42 4.06 2.22 -27.43
N PRO A 43 3.04 2.88 -28.00
CA PRO A 43 3.19 4.24 -28.49
C PRO A 43 3.64 5.11 -27.32
N ARG A 44 4.78 5.80 -27.49
CA ARG A 44 5.16 6.92 -26.63
C ARG A 44 4.12 8.02 -26.87
N SER A 45 2.97 7.94 -26.20
CA SER A 45 1.98 9.01 -26.21
C SER A 45 2.66 10.30 -25.82
N SER A 46 2.78 11.21 -26.76
CA SER A 46 3.40 12.50 -26.54
C SER A 46 2.59 13.22 -25.45
N MET A 47 3.25 13.66 -24.37
CA MET A 47 2.61 14.44 -23.32
C MET A 47 2.16 15.84 -23.79
N ALA A 48 2.35 16.17 -25.07
CA ALA A 48 2.06 17.49 -25.62
C ALA A 48 0.56 17.85 -25.51
N GLY A 49 -0.35 16.85 -25.57
CA GLY A 49 -1.80 17.07 -25.52
C GLY A 49 -2.46 16.98 -24.14
N MET A 50 -1.73 16.65 -23.07
CA MET A 50 -2.32 16.60 -21.72
C MET A 50 -2.44 18.01 -21.15
N ASP A 51 -3.57 18.30 -20.50
CA ASP A 51 -3.73 19.51 -19.69
C ASP A 51 -2.76 19.51 -18.48
N ALA A 52 -2.66 20.66 -17.82
CA ALA A 52 -1.71 20.85 -16.72
C ALA A 52 -2.03 19.97 -15.51
N GLU A 53 -3.30 19.68 -15.26
CA GLU A 53 -3.76 18.89 -14.12
C GLU A 53 -3.41 17.41 -14.30
N ALA A 54 -3.69 16.85 -15.48
CA ALA A 54 -3.30 15.49 -15.85
C ALA A 54 -1.78 15.30 -15.81
N LYS A 55 -1.00 16.30 -16.22
CA LYS A 55 0.47 16.30 -16.10
C LYS A 55 0.91 16.31 -14.63
N ALA A 56 0.28 17.11 -13.79
CA ALA A 56 0.60 17.18 -12.36
C ALA A 56 0.28 15.86 -11.65
N ALA A 57 -0.91 15.29 -11.90
CA ALA A 57 -1.32 13.99 -11.35
C ALA A 57 -0.35 12.86 -11.77
N LEU A 58 0.06 12.83 -13.04
CA LEU A 58 1.02 11.83 -13.53
C LEU A 58 2.41 12.00 -12.87
N ARG A 59 2.85 13.23 -12.63
CA ARG A 59 4.10 13.50 -11.90
C ARG A 59 4.01 13.03 -10.45
N ALA A 60 2.90 13.31 -9.76
CA ALA A 60 2.66 12.86 -8.39
C ALA A 60 2.68 11.32 -8.29
N ARG A 61 1.97 10.63 -9.20
CA ARG A 61 1.98 9.15 -9.28
C ARG A 61 3.37 8.59 -9.48
N ARG A 62 4.18 9.20 -10.36
CA ARG A 62 5.57 8.77 -10.60
C ARG A 62 6.46 8.96 -9.37
N ILE A 63 6.29 10.06 -8.65
CA ILE A 63 7.03 10.33 -7.41
C ILE A 63 6.65 9.30 -6.35
N GLN A 64 5.35 9.06 -6.12
CA GLN A 64 4.87 8.05 -5.18
C GLN A 64 5.38 6.65 -5.52
N ALA A 65 5.29 6.23 -6.79
CA ALA A 65 5.82 4.94 -7.23
C ALA A 65 7.35 4.83 -7.11
N ALA A 66 8.08 5.93 -7.25
CA ALA A 66 9.53 5.95 -7.02
C ALA A 66 9.85 5.85 -5.53
N THR A 67 9.12 6.56 -4.67
CA THR A 67 9.26 6.49 -3.21
C THR A 67 8.98 5.09 -2.70
N ARG A 68 7.90 4.43 -3.13
CA ARG A 68 7.60 3.03 -2.78
C ARG A 68 8.69 2.07 -3.23
N ARG A 69 9.22 2.23 -4.45
CA ARG A 69 10.33 1.41 -4.95
C ARG A 69 11.61 1.61 -4.13
N ARG A 70 11.90 2.85 -3.72
CA ARG A 70 13.04 3.14 -2.84
C ARG A 70 12.83 2.55 -1.45
N ALA A 71 11.63 2.66 -0.88
CA ALA A 71 11.28 2.05 0.40
C ALA A 71 11.48 0.53 0.37
N ARG A 72 10.90 -0.16 -0.62
CA ARG A 72 11.10 -1.61 -0.79
C ARG A 72 12.57 -1.99 -0.99
N ARG A 73 13.33 -1.18 -1.74
CA ARG A 73 14.77 -1.40 -1.92
C ARG A 73 15.55 -1.17 -0.64
N ALA A 74 15.20 -0.17 0.17
CA ALA A 74 15.85 0.10 1.45
C ALA A 74 15.63 -1.07 2.41
N VAL A 75 14.41 -1.61 2.48
CA VAL A 75 14.10 -2.83 3.24
C VAL A 75 14.95 -4.01 2.78
N LYS A 76 15.15 -4.16 1.46
CA LYS A 76 16.04 -5.20 0.94
C LYS A 76 17.51 -5.01 1.35
N VAL A 77 18.01 -3.77 1.35
CA VAL A 77 19.40 -3.49 1.74
C VAL A 77 19.65 -3.76 3.23
N LEU A 78 18.65 -3.55 4.09
CA LEU A 78 18.75 -3.86 5.52
C LEU A 78 18.98 -5.36 5.77
N ASP A 79 18.42 -6.23 4.93
CA ASP A 79 18.63 -7.68 5.02
C ASP A 79 20.05 -8.08 4.61
N ASP A 80 20.55 -7.53 3.48
CA ASP A 80 21.91 -7.79 2.99
C ASP A 80 22.99 -7.34 3.98
N SER A 81 22.72 -6.33 4.84
CA SER A 81 23.70 -5.87 5.83
C SER A 81 23.86 -6.83 7.01
N ASP A 82 22.83 -7.59 7.39
CA ASP A 82 22.89 -8.49 8.54
C ASP A 82 23.61 -9.82 8.21
N ASP A 83 23.55 -10.28 6.95
CA ASP A 83 24.21 -11.51 6.50
C ASP A 83 25.73 -11.34 6.26
N SER A 84 26.18 -10.11 5.99
CA SER A 84 27.60 -9.84 5.66
C SER A 84 28.57 -9.86 6.86
N GLY A 85 28.08 -10.12 8.08
CA GLY A 85 28.84 -10.00 9.32
C GLY A 85 29.51 -11.29 9.86
N SER A 86 29.17 -12.50 9.37
CA SER A 86 29.62 -13.75 10.01
C SER A 86 30.76 -14.50 9.32
N ASP A 87 31.28 -14.04 8.18
CA ASP A 87 32.39 -14.70 7.46
C ASP A 87 33.79 -14.19 7.87
N SER A 88 33.93 -13.83 9.16
CA SER A 88 35.23 -13.52 9.76
C SER A 88 35.79 -14.72 10.52
N ASP A 89 36.00 -15.86 9.84
CA ASP A 89 36.86 -16.91 10.39
C ASP A 89 37.86 -17.46 9.35
N ASN A 90 39.13 -17.13 9.61
CA ASN A 90 40.20 -18.09 9.81
C ASN A 90 40.47 -19.16 8.73
N GLY A 91 41.66 -19.06 8.11
CA GLY A 91 42.39 -20.26 7.67
C GLY A 91 42.87 -20.30 6.21
N ASN A 92 43.69 -19.35 5.77
CA ASN A 92 44.60 -19.62 4.64
C ASN A 92 46.07 -19.51 5.07
N ALA A 93 46.59 -20.64 5.55
CA ALA A 93 48.02 -20.90 5.64
C ALA A 93 48.51 -21.48 4.30
N GLY A 94 49.28 -20.72 3.51
CA GLY A 94 49.79 -21.24 2.24
C GLY A 94 50.69 -20.33 1.38
N LYS A 95 51.93 -20.06 1.85
CA LYS A 95 53.17 -19.80 1.06
C LYS A 95 53.23 -18.66 0.00
N GLY A 96 53.69 -17.49 0.45
CA GLY A 96 54.99 -16.87 0.10
C GLY A 96 55.34 -16.45 -1.35
N LYS A 97 55.58 -15.15 -1.56
CA LYS A 97 56.92 -14.56 -1.89
C LYS A 97 56.86 -13.03 -2.09
N GLY A 98 57.40 -12.30 -1.10
CA GLY A 98 58.51 -11.37 -1.29
C GLY A 98 58.29 -9.95 -1.83
N ARG A 99 58.98 -9.02 -1.14
CA ARG A 99 59.30 -7.59 -1.43
C ARG A 99 58.20 -6.62 -0.99
N GLY A 100 58.37 -5.74 -0.01
CA GLY A 100 59.57 -5.13 0.57
C GLY A 100 59.38 -3.61 0.57
N ASN A 101 59.85 -2.95 1.63
CA ASN A 101 59.74 -1.52 1.99
C ASN A 101 58.47 -1.21 2.81
N GLY A 102 58.51 -0.91 4.12
CA GLY A 102 59.58 -0.34 4.92
C GLY A 102 59.21 1.09 5.27
N ASN A 103 58.45 1.30 6.35
CA ASN A 103 58.69 2.44 7.21
C ASN A 103 58.33 2.09 8.66
N ALA A 104 59.30 2.35 9.53
CA ALA A 104 59.28 2.07 10.95
C ALA A 104 58.65 3.26 11.70
N GLY A 105 57.96 2.94 12.79
CA GLY A 105 57.44 3.92 13.75
C GLY A 105 56.90 3.17 14.96
N ALA A 106 57.76 3.01 15.96
CA ALA A 106 57.56 2.22 17.18
C ALA A 106 56.52 2.80 18.15
N ALA A 107 55.62 1.93 18.65
CA ALA A 107 55.40 1.46 20.06
C ALA A 107 55.60 2.43 21.26
N PRO A 108 55.18 2.10 22.52
CA PRO A 108 54.36 0.97 23.01
C PRO A 108 53.28 1.38 24.07
N GLY A 109 52.50 0.42 24.57
CA GLY A 109 51.78 0.56 25.86
C GLY A 109 50.47 -0.23 25.93
N ASN A 110 50.50 -1.57 26.03
CA ASN A 110 50.43 -2.36 27.26
C ASN A 110 49.07 -2.29 28.01
N GLY A 111 48.38 -3.43 28.15
CA GLY A 111 47.36 -3.58 29.20
C GLY A 111 46.18 -4.49 28.89
N THR A 112 46.34 -5.78 29.17
CA THR A 112 45.39 -6.62 29.93
C THR A 112 43.91 -6.68 29.52
N ALA A 113 43.49 -7.86 29.04
CA ALA A 113 42.12 -8.33 29.16
C ALA A 113 41.72 -8.49 30.64
N PRO A 114 40.43 -8.33 30.96
CA PRO A 114 39.69 -9.51 31.38
C PRO A 114 38.30 -9.60 30.73
N GLY A 115 37.81 -10.83 30.60
CA GLY A 115 36.46 -11.11 30.14
C GLY A 115 35.38 -10.65 31.12
N ASN A 116 34.16 -10.52 30.59
CA ASN A 116 32.92 -11.08 31.14
C ASN A 116 31.73 -10.51 30.38
N GLY A 117 30.71 -11.35 30.18
CA GLY A 117 29.32 -10.90 30.31
C GLY A 117 28.46 -11.12 29.08
N ALA A 118 27.84 -12.30 29.03
CA ALA A 118 26.48 -12.42 28.52
C ALA A 118 25.58 -11.37 29.19
N GLY A 119 24.77 -10.69 28.39
CA GLY A 119 23.80 -9.72 28.86
C GLY A 119 22.60 -9.69 27.92
N ASN A 120 21.68 -10.63 28.13
CA ASN A 120 20.31 -10.54 27.63
C ASN A 120 19.69 -9.24 28.16
N GLY A 121 19.47 -8.27 27.27
CA GLY A 121 18.72 -7.07 27.56
C GLY A 121 17.22 -7.38 27.57
N ALA A 122 16.72 -7.79 28.74
CA ALA A 122 15.31 -7.78 29.05
C ALA A 122 14.81 -6.31 29.13
N GLY A 123 14.08 -5.88 28.10
CA GLY A 123 13.30 -4.64 28.13
C GLY A 123 11.91 -4.92 28.66
N ALA A 124 11.75 -4.86 29.98
CA ALA A 124 10.44 -4.82 30.63
C ALA A 124 9.78 -3.46 30.37
N GLY A 125 8.74 -3.43 29.56
CA GLY A 125 7.83 -2.31 29.38
C GLY A 125 6.40 -2.78 29.62
N ALA A 126 5.95 -2.70 30.87
CA ALA A 126 4.57 -3.00 31.25
C ALA A 126 3.64 -1.90 30.69
N GLY A 127 2.71 -2.31 29.83
CA GLY A 127 1.56 -1.53 29.41
C GLY A 127 0.43 -2.51 29.10
N ALA A 128 -0.43 -2.73 30.09
CA ALA A 128 -1.56 -3.63 30.00
C ALA A 128 -2.65 -3.05 29.09
N GLY A 129 -2.93 -3.72 27.98
CA GLY A 129 -4.21 -3.72 27.30
C GLY A 129 -4.67 -5.17 27.23
N ALA A 130 -5.74 -5.49 27.96
CA ALA A 130 -6.36 -6.80 27.89
C ALA A 130 -7.38 -6.77 26.76
N GLY A 131 -7.05 -7.39 25.62
CA GLY A 131 -7.99 -7.85 24.60
C GLY A 131 -8.09 -9.35 24.72
N ALA A 132 -9.32 -9.87 24.84
CA ALA A 132 -9.58 -11.28 25.07
C ALA A 132 -10.57 -11.79 24.02
N GLY A 133 -10.02 -12.41 22.99
CA GLY A 133 -10.58 -13.62 22.37
C GLY A 133 -11.03 -13.49 20.91
N GLU A 134 -10.30 -14.10 19.99
CA GLU A 134 -10.53 -15.50 19.60
C GLU A 134 -9.39 -16.07 18.72
N GLY A 135 -8.44 -16.71 19.41
CA GLY A 135 -7.61 -17.80 18.90
C GLY A 135 -7.46 -18.79 20.05
N ALA A 136 -7.53 -20.10 19.80
CA ALA A 136 -7.27 -21.09 20.84
C ALA A 136 -6.00 -20.73 21.61
N ALA A 137 -5.95 -20.96 22.92
CA ALA A 137 -4.81 -20.75 23.81
C ALA A 137 -3.56 -21.54 23.33
N GLY A 138 -2.98 -21.09 22.24
CA GLY A 138 -1.66 -21.34 21.74
C GLY A 138 -0.83 -20.09 22.02
N GLU A 139 0.47 -20.24 21.93
CA GLU A 139 1.41 -19.12 22.09
C GLU A 139 1.08 -18.06 21.03
N GLU A 140 0.59 -16.89 21.44
CA GLU A 140 0.51 -15.71 20.57
C GLU A 140 1.71 -14.81 20.92
N ALA A 141 2.34 -14.23 19.90
CA ALA A 141 3.48 -13.36 20.07
C ALA A 141 3.13 -11.92 19.69
N GLU A 142 3.06 -11.06 20.70
CA GLU A 142 2.86 -9.62 20.52
C GLU A 142 4.20 -8.91 20.33
N ASN A 143 4.34 -8.17 19.23
CA ASN A 143 5.53 -7.42 18.86
C ASN A 143 5.22 -5.92 18.83
N LYS A 144 6.09 -5.09 19.41
CA LYS A 144 6.05 -3.64 19.19
C LYS A 144 6.90 -3.28 17.98
N GLY A 145 6.24 -2.85 16.91
CA GLY A 145 6.87 -2.47 15.66
C GLY A 145 7.39 -1.03 15.67
N ALA A 146 8.49 -0.80 14.95
CA ALA A 146 8.97 0.53 14.60
C ALA A 146 8.98 0.71 13.08
N PHE A 147 8.60 1.89 12.60
CA PHE A 147 8.59 2.14 11.15
C PHE A 147 10.01 2.10 10.58
N GLY A 148 10.16 1.44 9.43
CA GLY A 148 11.43 1.33 8.71
C GLY A 148 12.41 0.33 9.30
N THR A 149 12.03 -0.45 10.33
CA THR A 149 12.85 -1.53 10.88
C THR A 149 12.38 -2.89 10.37
N LEU A 150 13.32 -3.81 10.16
CA LEU A 150 13.00 -5.23 9.94
C LEU A 150 12.64 -5.89 11.27
N ILE A 151 11.59 -6.71 11.24
CA ILE A 151 11.09 -7.48 12.37
C ILE A 151 11.03 -8.94 11.92
N ASP A 152 11.68 -9.82 12.67
CA ASP A 152 11.63 -11.25 12.41
C ASP A 152 10.27 -11.81 12.82
N LEU A 153 9.59 -12.48 11.88
CA LEU A 153 8.35 -13.19 12.10
C LEU A 153 8.62 -14.69 12.09
N GLN A 154 8.27 -15.36 13.17
CA GLN A 154 8.46 -16.80 13.34
C GLN A 154 7.52 -17.61 12.44
N GLY A 155 7.97 -18.80 12.05
CA GLY A 155 7.13 -19.77 11.33
C GLY A 155 6.38 -20.70 12.27
N GLY A 156 5.92 -21.84 11.76
CA GLY A 156 5.23 -22.85 12.58
C GLY A 156 3.77 -22.53 12.87
N ASP A 157 3.15 -21.66 12.07
CA ASP A 157 1.76 -21.22 12.23
C ASP A 157 1.49 -20.47 13.55
N LEU A 158 2.53 -19.92 14.18
CA LEU A 158 2.43 -19.01 15.33
C LEU A 158 1.75 -17.70 14.94
N LYS A 159 0.64 -17.33 15.61
CA LYS A 159 0.01 -16.02 15.45
C LYS A 159 0.91 -14.95 16.06
N GLN A 160 1.22 -13.93 15.26
CA GLN A 160 2.06 -12.82 15.63
C GLN A 160 1.40 -11.51 15.27
N ASP A 161 1.34 -10.63 16.25
CA ASP A 161 0.57 -9.40 16.22
C ASP A 161 1.58 -8.26 16.37
N THR A 162 1.82 -7.51 15.30
CA THR A 162 2.86 -6.46 15.28
C THR A 162 2.25 -5.09 15.22
N LEU A 163 2.38 -4.34 16.32
CA LEU A 163 1.69 -3.08 16.52
C LEU A 163 2.59 -1.86 16.27
N PHE A 164 2.10 -0.91 15.48
CA PHE A 164 2.80 0.32 15.09
C PHE A 164 1.99 1.55 15.50
N PRO A 165 2.59 2.54 16.19
CA PRO A 165 1.87 3.75 16.59
C PRO A 165 1.39 4.55 15.37
N ALA A 166 0.15 5.01 15.40
CA ALA A 166 -0.43 5.88 14.37
C ALA A 166 -0.95 7.19 14.99
N THR A 167 -1.36 8.16 14.15
CA THR A 167 -1.75 9.50 14.65
C THR A 167 -3.08 9.48 15.41
N VAL A 168 -3.99 8.58 15.02
CA VAL A 168 -5.35 8.47 15.58
C VAL A 168 -5.63 7.09 16.17
N GLY A 169 -4.58 6.35 16.52
CA GLY A 169 -4.71 4.96 16.99
C GLY A 169 -3.44 4.16 16.80
N GLN A 170 -3.60 2.88 16.53
CA GLN A 170 -2.52 1.92 16.30
C GLN A 170 -2.79 1.13 15.02
N PHE A 171 -1.77 0.99 14.18
CA PHE A 171 -1.81 0.15 13.00
C PHE A 171 -1.22 -1.21 13.34
N GLU A 172 -1.88 -2.28 12.94
CA GLU A 172 -1.49 -3.64 13.29
C GLU A 172 -1.39 -4.54 12.06
N VAL A 173 -0.39 -5.40 12.08
CA VAL A 173 -0.22 -6.48 11.11
C VAL A 173 -0.26 -7.80 11.86
N GLU A 174 -1.34 -8.55 11.69
CA GLU A 174 -1.42 -9.94 12.16
C GLU A 174 -0.88 -10.89 11.11
N PHE A 175 -0.02 -11.81 11.54
CA PHE A 175 0.66 -12.77 10.68
C PHE A 175 0.67 -14.17 11.31
N SER A 176 0.37 -15.18 10.49
CA SER A 176 0.74 -16.56 10.77
C SER A 176 1.08 -17.29 9.48
N ALA A 177 2.17 -18.05 9.49
CA ALA A 177 2.57 -18.91 8.38
C ALA A 177 3.44 -20.07 8.84
N LYS A 178 3.51 -21.11 8.02
CA LYS A 178 4.39 -22.27 8.24
C LYS A 178 5.87 -21.91 8.25
N THR A 179 6.27 -20.97 7.41
CA THR A 179 7.67 -20.54 7.25
C THR A 179 7.88 -19.16 7.84
N ALA A 180 8.98 -18.96 8.55
CA ALA A 180 9.40 -17.66 9.06
C ALA A 180 9.54 -16.64 7.92
N ARG A 181 9.31 -15.36 8.23
CA ARG A 181 9.38 -14.22 7.32
C ARG A 181 10.01 -13.02 8.03
N LYS A 182 10.25 -11.93 7.30
CA LYS A 182 10.59 -10.64 7.91
C LYS A 182 9.58 -9.60 7.49
N LEU A 183 9.14 -8.79 8.43
CA LEU A 183 8.21 -7.69 8.23
C LEU A 183 8.96 -6.35 8.31
N ALA A 184 8.67 -5.46 7.37
CA ALA A 184 8.94 -4.05 7.52
C ALA A 184 7.69 -3.26 7.17
N VAL A 185 7.38 -2.26 7.99
CA VAL A 185 6.31 -1.29 7.72
C VAL A 185 6.94 0.09 7.60
N LEU A 186 6.62 0.83 6.54
CA LEU A 186 7.04 2.21 6.38
C LEU A 186 5.82 3.12 6.42
N GLU A 187 5.91 4.21 7.16
CA GLU A 187 4.88 5.23 7.19
C GLU A 187 5.06 6.21 6.03
N ASN A 188 4.03 6.37 5.21
CA ASN A 188 3.97 7.39 4.17
C ASN A 188 3.06 8.55 4.64
N LYS A 189 3.69 9.68 5.00
CA LYS A 189 3.01 10.92 5.42
C LYS A 189 2.36 11.70 4.27
N ALA A 190 2.52 11.24 3.03
CA ALA A 190 1.92 11.85 1.85
C ALA A 190 1.20 10.77 1.01
N PRO A 191 0.10 10.20 1.55
CA PRO A 191 -0.65 9.15 0.89
C PRO A 191 -1.17 9.59 -0.48
N GLY A 192 -1.50 8.60 -1.31
CA GLY A 192 -2.28 8.82 -2.53
C GLY A 192 -3.63 9.50 -2.25
N PRO A 193 -4.30 10.02 -3.30
CA PRO A 193 -5.63 10.58 -3.14
C PRO A 193 -6.60 9.51 -2.60
N PRO A 194 -7.55 9.90 -1.72
CA PRO A 194 -8.57 8.98 -1.24
C PRO A 194 -9.48 8.49 -2.38
N PRO A 195 -10.15 7.34 -2.20
CA PRO A 195 -11.22 6.90 -3.10
C PRO A 195 -12.37 7.93 -3.12
N ALA A 196 -13.11 7.97 -4.23
CA ALA A 196 -14.27 8.87 -4.34
C ALA A 196 -15.31 8.58 -3.25
N GLY A 197 -15.83 9.63 -2.62
CA GLY A 197 -16.79 9.50 -1.50
C GLY A 197 -16.14 9.25 -0.13
N PHE A 198 -14.82 9.22 -0.05
CA PHE A 198 -14.08 9.02 1.19
C PHE A 198 -13.06 10.14 1.43
N LYS A 199 -12.70 10.31 2.70
CA LYS A 199 -11.53 11.09 3.13
C LYS A 199 -10.62 10.21 3.97
N LEU A 200 -9.32 10.54 3.99
CA LEU A 200 -8.39 9.88 4.91
C LEU A 200 -8.78 10.21 6.35
N LEU A 201 -8.82 9.17 7.18
CA LEU A 201 -9.03 9.29 8.61
C LEU A 201 -7.70 9.48 9.34
N ASN A 202 -6.72 8.63 9.05
CA ASN A 202 -5.35 8.81 9.49
C ASN A 202 -4.56 9.58 8.41
N PRO A 203 -3.77 10.61 8.73
CA PRO A 203 -3.05 11.40 7.73
C PRO A 203 -1.93 10.63 7.01
N SER A 204 -1.61 9.42 7.47
CA SER A 204 -0.59 8.54 6.87
C SER A 204 -1.20 7.28 6.27
N SER A 205 -0.50 6.72 5.30
CA SER A 205 -0.63 5.32 4.87
C SER A 205 0.56 4.47 5.31
N PHE A 206 0.41 3.15 5.29
CA PHE A 206 1.38 2.19 5.80
C PHE A 206 1.77 1.23 4.69
N LEU A 207 3.03 1.29 4.25
CA LEU A 207 3.61 0.37 3.28
C LEU A 207 4.14 -0.86 4.01
N VAL A 208 3.39 -1.95 3.94
CA VAL A 208 3.75 -3.26 4.45
C VAL A 208 4.57 -4.02 3.41
N VAL A 209 5.71 -4.54 3.84
CA VAL A 209 6.62 -5.36 3.05
C VAL A 209 6.95 -6.61 3.85
N VAL A 210 6.59 -7.77 3.31
CA VAL A 210 6.88 -9.07 3.90
C VAL A 210 7.92 -9.80 3.04
N GLN A 211 9.14 -9.91 3.56
CA GLN A 211 10.18 -10.72 2.93
C GLN A 211 9.87 -12.20 3.11
N GLY A 212 10.09 -12.99 2.05
CA GLY A 212 9.47 -14.31 1.92
C GLY A 212 8.08 -14.27 1.27
N GLY A 213 7.59 -13.06 0.93
CA GLY A 213 6.31 -12.78 0.28
C GLY A 213 5.22 -12.48 1.30
N GLY A 214 4.15 -11.78 0.90
CA GLY A 214 2.99 -11.49 1.75
C GLY A 214 1.79 -12.43 1.58
N GLY A 215 1.83 -13.39 0.63
CA GLY A 215 0.74 -14.34 0.36
C GLY A 215 0.98 -15.75 0.92
N ASN A 216 0.04 -16.68 0.65
CA ASN A 216 0.08 -18.07 1.14
C ASN A 216 0.30 -18.15 2.67
N LEU A 217 -0.40 -17.28 3.39
CA LEU A 217 -0.40 -17.22 4.84
C LEU A 217 -1.44 -18.17 5.40
N THR A 218 -1.22 -18.62 6.63
CA THR A 218 -2.26 -19.24 7.44
C THR A 218 -3.22 -18.17 7.95
N LEU A 219 -2.68 -17.00 8.33
CA LEU A 219 -3.43 -15.79 8.68
C LEU A 219 -2.70 -14.54 8.17
N GLY A 220 -3.45 -13.60 7.62
CA GLY A 220 -2.97 -12.26 7.31
C GLY A 220 -4.08 -11.25 7.52
N LYS A 221 -3.91 -10.33 8.47
CA LYS A 221 -4.84 -9.23 8.69
C LYS A 221 -4.12 -7.89 8.77
N ILE A 222 -4.87 -6.83 8.42
CA ILE A 222 -4.46 -5.45 8.57
C ILE A 222 -5.50 -4.79 9.45
N ASP A 223 -5.11 -4.52 10.69
CA ASP A 223 -6.04 -4.06 11.70
C ASP A 223 -5.68 -2.63 12.14
N PHE A 224 -6.67 -1.91 12.65
CA PHE A 224 -6.49 -0.56 13.12
C PHE A 224 -7.33 -0.30 14.36
N GLN A 225 -6.66 -0.24 15.50
CA GLN A 225 -7.27 0.09 16.79
C GLN A 225 -7.38 1.61 16.91
N PHE A 226 -8.60 2.12 17.08
CA PHE A 226 -8.85 3.55 17.20
C PHE A 226 -8.57 4.04 18.63
N ASP A 227 -7.78 5.10 18.77
CA ASP A 227 -7.73 5.84 20.03
C ASP A 227 -8.95 6.76 20.11
N VAL A 228 -10.05 6.25 20.66
CA VAL A 228 -11.32 6.98 20.79
C VAL A 228 -11.24 8.24 21.67
N THR A 229 -10.13 8.42 22.41
CA THR A 229 -9.88 9.66 23.16
C THR A 229 -9.29 10.77 22.29
N ASN A 230 -8.85 10.44 21.07
CA ASN A 230 -8.26 11.38 20.13
C ASN A 230 -9.32 12.37 19.60
N PRO A 231 -9.12 13.69 19.74
CA PRO A 231 -10.10 14.69 19.34
C PRO A 231 -10.38 14.71 17.82
N ALA A 232 -9.47 14.18 16.99
CA ALA A 232 -9.69 14.06 15.54
C ALA A 232 -10.79 13.04 15.18
N LEU A 233 -11.13 12.13 16.10
CA LEU A 233 -12.17 11.11 15.91
C LEU A 233 -13.53 11.53 16.47
N ALA A 234 -13.59 12.67 17.19
CA ALA A 234 -14.81 13.11 17.85
C ALA A 234 -15.98 13.29 16.86
N GLY A 235 -17.09 12.60 17.13
CA GLY A 235 -18.33 12.69 16.33
C GLY A 235 -18.29 11.92 15.01
N LEU A 236 -17.23 11.13 14.74
CA LEU A 236 -17.20 10.22 13.60
C LEU A 236 -17.85 8.89 13.95
N ASP A 237 -18.58 8.32 12.98
CA ASP A 237 -19.05 6.94 13.07
C ASP A 237 -17.96 5.98 12.58
N LEU A 238 -17.21 5.41 13.53
CA LEU A 238 -16.09 4.53 13.24
C LEU A 238 -16.52 3.20 12.59
N THR A 239 -17.78 2.78 12.75
CA THR A 239 -18.29 1.53 12.14
C THR A 239 -18.31 1.62 10.61
N THR A 240 -18.40 2.84 10.08
CA THR A 240 -18.41 3.13 8.64
C THR A 240 -17.02 3.24 8.02
N THR A 241 -15.96 3.16 8.82
CA THR A 241 -14.59 3.26 8.33
C THR A 241 -14.22 2.11 7.40
N ALA A 242 -13.18 2.29 6.61
CA ALA A 242 -12.72 1.26 5.69
C ALA A 242 -11.20 1.29 5.53
N THR A 243 -10.59 0.11 5.44
CA THR A 243 -9.19 -0.05 5.07
C THR A 243 -9.12 -0.16 3.56
N GLY A 244 -8.39 0.76 2.93
CA GLY A 244 -8.12 0.71 1.51
C GLY A 244 -6.71 0.25 1.21
N LYS A 245 -6.53 -0.48 0.09
CA LYS A 245 -5.22 -0.90 -0.42
C LYS A 245 -4.88 -0.10 -1.67
N PHE A 246 -3.65 0.41 -1.74
CA PHE A 246 -3.21 1.21 -2.87
C PHE A 246 -3.04 0.36 -4.12
N ASN A 247 -3.75 0.71 -5.20
CA ASN A 247 -3.58 0.11 -6.51
C ASN A 247 -2.52 0.90 -7.30
N ASP A 248 -1.33 0.32 -7.46
CA ASP A 248 -0.23 0.94 -8.20
C ASP A 248 -0.54 1.22 -9.68
N ALA A 249 -1.38 0.40 -10.31
CA ALA A 249 -1.75 0.57 -11.71
C ALA A 249 -2.70 1.76 -11.90
N LEU A 250 -3.66 1.93 -10.99
CA LEU A 250 -4.64 3.02 -11.04
C LEU A 250 -4.16 4.29 -10.35
N GLY A 251 -3.18 4.19 -9.46
CA GLY A 251 -2.65 5.32 -8.70
C GLY A 251 -3.64 5.88 -7.68
N VAL A 252 -4.55 5.05 -7.17
CA VAL A 252 -5.59 5.38 -6.19
C VAL A 252 -5.74 4.22 -5.20
N PHE A 253 -6.30 4.49 -4.02
CA PHE A 253 -6.71 3.41 -3.12
C PHE A 253 -7.99 2.75 -3.64
N GLU A 254 -8.10 1.45 -3.42
CA GLU A 254 -9.32 0.66 -3.61
C GLU A 254 -9.85 0.25 -2.23
N ILE A 255 -11.17 0.13 -2.10
CA ILE A 255 -11.88 -0.31 -0.90
C ILE A 255 -12.90 -1.38 -1.34
N GLY A 256 -13.22 -2.30 -0.43
CA GLY A 256 -14.24 -3.33 -0.62
C GLY A 256 -13.64 -4.72 -0.83
N ASP A 257 -14.47 -5.66 -1.26
CA ASP A 257 -14.17 -7.10 -1.28
C ASP A 257 -12.95 -7.47 -2.14
N ALA A 258 -12.60 -6.63 -3.12
CA ALA A 258 -11.39 -6.82 -3.92
C ALA A 258 -10.08 -6.67 -3.11
N VAL A 259 -10.15 -5.98 -1.97
CA VAL A 259 -9.03 -5.75 -1.06
C VAL A 259 -8.95 -6.83 0.02
N GLY A 260 -10.08 -7.16 0.64
CA GLY A 260 -10.17 -8.11 1.75
C GLY A 260 -11.56 -8.10 2.40
N GLU A 261 -11.77 -9.00 3.35
CA GLU A 261 -13.00 -9.06 4.16
C GLU A 261 -12.86 -8.12 5.35
N LYS A 262 -13.77 -7.14 5.44
CA LYS A 262 -13.80 -6.14 6.50
C LYS A 262 -14.68 -6.61 7.65
N GLU A 263 -14.21 -6.40 8.88
CA GLU A 263 -14.97 -6.53 10.11
C GLU A 263 -14.73 -5.30 11.00
N PHE A 264 -15.71 -4.89 11.80
CA PHE A 264 -15.51 -3.86 12.82
C PHE A 264 -15.86 -4.45 14.17
N GLU A 265 -14.89 -4.49 15.05
CA GLU A 265 -15.01 -5.06 16.39
C GLU A 265 -15.34 -3.92 17.36
N ALA A 266 -16.63 -3.80 17.68
CA ALA A 266 -17.15 -2.68 18.45
C ALA A 266 -16.61 -2.63 19.88
N ASP A 267 -16.30 -3.78 20.47
CA ASP A 267 -15.81 -3.86 21.85
C ASP A 267 -14.36 -3.36 21.97
N GLU A 268 -13.57 -3.48 20.91
CA GLU A 268 -12.15 -3.08 20.86
C GLU A 268 -11.95 -1.73 20.14
N ASN A 269 -13.01 -1.18 19.55
CA ASN A 269 -12.94 -0.04 18.62
C ASN A 269 -11.89 -0.30 17.53
N GLU A 270 -11.99 -1.47 16.89
CA GLU A 270 -11.01 -1.92 15.92
C GLU A 270 -11.65 -2.17 14.55
N LEU A 271 -10.94 -1.73 13.52
CA LEU A 271 -11.24 -2.07 12.14
C LEU A 271 -10.32 -3.20 11.70
N VAL A 272 -10.90 -4.35 11.36
CA VAL A 272 -10.18 -5.55 10.93
C VAL A 272 -10.32 -5.73 9.42
N LEU A 273 -9.23 -6.06 8.74
CA LEU A 273 -9.24 -6.41 7.32
C LEU A 273 -8.47 -7.71 7.09
N LYS A 274 -9.19 -8.81 6.86
CA LYS A 274 -8.61 -10.10 6.47
C LYS A 274 -8.17 -10.03 5.00
N VAL A 275 -6.87 -10.28 4.75
CA VAL A 275 -6.28 -10.19 3.41
C VAL A 275 -5.59 -11.49 3.00
N THR A 276 -5.64 -11.79 1.71
CA THR A 276 -4.89 -12.93 1.15
C THR A 276 -3.42 -12.61 0.91
N ASN A 277 -3.06 -11.31 0.91
CA ASN A 277 -1.71 -10.83 0.73
C ASN A 277 -1.44 -9.53 1.50
N LEU A 278 -0.55 -9.61 2.50
CA LEU A 278 -0.14 -8.48 3.34
C LEU A 278 0.76 -7.48 2.61
N ASP A 279 1.42 -7.83 1.51
CA ASP A 279 2.24 -6.87 0.76
C ASP A 279 1.34 -5.79 0.13
N GLY A 280 1.59 -4.53 0.48
CA GLY A 280 0.77 -3.42 0.00
C GLY A 280 0.99 -2.11 0.74
N GLU A 281 0.41 -1.04 0.23
CA GLU A 281 0.23 0.20 0.99
C GLU A 281 -1.22 0.31 1.41
N PHE A 282 -1.46 0.49 2.71
CA PHE A 282 -2.80 0.52 3.30
C PHE A 282 -3.08 1.88 3.93
N ALA A 283 -4.33 2.30 3.92
CA ALA A 283 -4.77 3.54 4.56
C ALA A 283 -6.19 3.37 5.12
N ILE A 284 -6.50 4.16 6.14
CA ILE A 284 -7.80 4.13 6.82
C ILE A 284 -8.62 5.33 6.37
N PHE A 285 -9.86 5.05 5.96
CA PHE A 285 -10.79 6.02 5.40
C PHE A 285 -12.08 6.07 6.20
N VAL A 286 -12.76 7.21 6.11
CA VAL A 286 -14.13 7.40 6.58
C VAL A 286 -14.94 8.00 5.43
N PRO A 287 -16.24 7.66 5.30
CA PRO A 287 -17.10 8.31 4.32
C PRO A 287 -17.02 9.84 4.46
N ASP A 288 -16.88 10.51 3.32
CA ASP A 288 -16.90 11.96 3.27
C ASP A 288 -18.33 12.43 3.04
N ALA A 289 -18.99 12.85 4.12
CA ALA A 289 -20.35 13.39 4.06
C ALA A 289 -20.46 14.67 3.20
N ALA A 290 -19.35 15.36 2.95
CA ALA A 290 -19.30 16.53 2.08
C ALA A 290 -19.03 16.19 0.60
N ALA A 291 -18.71 14.92 0.28
CA ALA A 291 -18.46 14.52 -1.09
C ALA A 291 -19.77 14.60 -1.88
N PRO A 292 -19.77 15.22 -3.08
CA PRO A 292 -20.92 15.15 -3.97
C PRO A 292 -21.21 13.68 -4.27
N ALA A 293 -22.47 13.28 -4.14
CA ALA A 293 -22.90 11.92 -4.48
C ALA A 293 -22.33 11.56 -5.86
N ALA A 294 -21.63 10.41 -5.93
CA ALA A 294 -21.08 9.94 -7.19
C ALA A 294 -22.21 9.93 -8.23
N ALA A 295 -22.01 10.63 -9.34
CA ALA A 295 -23.00 10.66 -10.40
C ALA A 295 -23.32 9.20 -10.77
N PRO A 296 -24.59 8.81 -10.85
CA PRO A 296 -24.95 7.44 -11.21
C PRO A 296 -24.23 7.09 -12.51
N PRO A 297 -23.76 5.83 -12.66
CA PRO A 297 -23.09 5.41 -13.88
C PRO A 297 -23.97 5.81 -15.06
N ALA A 298 -23.40 6.54 -16.02
CA ALA A 298 -24.14 7.01 -17.18
C ALA A 298 -24.89 5.81 -17.75
N ALA A 299 -26.22 5.90 -17.78
CA ALA A 299 -27.07 4.84 -18.31
C ALA A 299 -26.49 4.44 -19.67
N ALA A 300 -26.17 3.14 -19.82
CA ALA A 300 -25.60 2.62 -21.04
C ALA A 300 -26.40 3.19 -22.22
N ALA A 301 -25.72 3.89 -23.13
CA ALA A 301 -26.39 4.46 -24.28
C ALA A 301 -27.21 3.35 -24.95
N PRO A 302 -28.47 3.60 -25.32
CA PRO A 302 -29.27 2.61 -26.02
C PRO A 302 -28.46 2.11 -27.22
N PRO A 303 -28.48 0.79 -27.50
CA PRO A 303 -27.74 0.24 -28.61
C PRO A 303 -28.09 1.03 -29.88
N PRO A 304 -27.10 1.34 -30.75
CA PRO A 304 -27.37 2.08 -31.97
C PRO A 304 -28.49 1.35 -32.76
N PRO A 305 -29.40 2.09 -33.39
CA PRO A 305 -30.47 1.47 -34.17
C PRO A 305 -29.85 0.50 -35.18
N ALA A 306 -30.38 -0.73 -35.19
CA ALA A 306 -29.90 -1.78 -36.08
C ALA A 306 -29.89 -1.24 -37.52
N THR A 307 -28.70 -1.07 -38.08
CA THR A 307 -28.57 -0.71 -39.48
C THR A 307 -29.12 -1.88 -40.29
N ALA A 308 -30.19 -1.63 -41.03
CA ALA A 308 -30.81 -2.60 -41.90
C ALA A 308 -29.74 -3.21 -42.82
N THR A 309 -29.52 -4.51 -42.68
CA THR A 309 -28.60 -5.26 -43.51
C THR A 309 -29.06 -5.13 -44.96
N PRO A 310 -28.24 -4.59 -45.89
CA PRO A 310 -28.62 -4.57 -47.29
C PRO A 310 -28.80 -6.02 -47.79
N PRO A 311 -29.79 -6.27 -48.67
CA PRO A 311 -30.06 -7.61 -49.16
C PRO A 311 -28.84 -8.17 -49.87
N VAL A 312 -28.40 -9.35 -49.42
CA VAL A 312 -27.35 -10.14 -50.08
C VAL A 312 -27.84 -10.49 -51.49
N ALA A 313 -27.20 -9.92 -52.51
CA ALA A 313 -27.45 -10.31 -53.89
C ALA A 313 -27.07 -11.79 -54.07
N VAL A 314 -28.08 -12.62 -54.29
CA VAL A 314 -27.92 -14.04 -54.65
C VAL A 314 -27.20 -14.10 -55.99
N ARG A 315 -25.90 -14.41 -55.94
CA ARG A 315 -25.11 -14.70 -57.13
C ARG A 315 -25.49 -16.11 -57.60
N GLY A 316 -26.11 -16.17 -58.78
CA GLY A 316 -26.59 -17.40 -59.41
C GLY A 316 -25.52 -18.50 -59.46
N GLY A 317 -25.96 -19.72 -59.16
CA GLY A 317 -25.14 -20.92 -59.18
C GLY A 317 -24.63 -21.22 -60.60
N GLY A 318 -23.31 -21.23 -60.75
CA GLY A 318 -22.64 -21.86 -61.87
C GLY A 318 -22.56 -23.36 -61.64
N ALA A 319 -23.09 -24.12 -62.59
CA ALA A 319 -23.10 -25.59 -62.60
C ALA A 319 -21.68 -26.17 -62.52
N VAL A 320 -21.44 -27.06 -61.55
CA VAL A 320 -20.23 -27.87 -61.51
C VAL A 320 -20.49 -29.17 -62.28
N ALA A 321 -19.84 -29.27 -63.44
CA ALA A 321 -19.80 -30.48 -64.25
C ALA A 321 -19.11 -31.62 -63.49
N ARG A 322 -19.79 -32.76 -63.39
CA ARG A 322 -19.27 -34.01 -62.83
C ARG A 322 -18.25 -34.62 -63.80
N ARG A 323 -16.99 -34.75 -63.40
CA ARG A 323 -16.04 -35.70 -64.02
C ARG A 323 -16.02 -36.99 -63.20
N ARG A 324 -16.53 -38.06 -63.80
CA ARG A 324 -16.34 -39.45 -63.34
C ARG A 324 -14.92 -39.86 -63.72
N TRP A 325 -14.23 -40.49 -62.79
CA TRP A 325 -13.02 -41.25 -63.05
C TRP A 325 -13.41 -42.72 -63.21
N TRP A 326 -13.18 -43.27 -64.40
CA TRP A 326 -12.53 -44.55 -64.70
C TRP A 326 -11.81 -44.36 -66.03
#